data_AF-A0A355H875-F1
#
_entry.id   AF-A0A355H875-F1
#
_cell.length_a   1.000
_cell.length_b   1.000
_cell.length_c   1.000
_cell.angle_alpha   90.00
_cell.angle_beta   90.00
_cell.angle_gamma   90.00
#
_symmetry.space_group_name_H-M   'P 1'
#
loop_
_entity.id
_entity.type
_entity.pdbx_description
1 polymer ?
#
loop_
_entity_poly.entity_id
_entity_poly.type
_entity_poly.pdbx_seq_one_letter_code
_entity_poly.pdbx_strand_id
1 'polypeptide(L)'
;MAKPKSWTNNGLWSRSRILNAKCQLQLGNYKEALKSLKQTPESEMSDAWIFQKIRVLLQSGHHRKAIVSIRKLLKHPEMIFYLSSLRDNINSEFTTDKEARIIFHLLHDTRKKHKWFLTDYKLHALYLRGAKLKGIKLDHKYRVLGWQFPEDEKTAILSHKN
;
A
#
# COMPACT_ATOMS: atom_id res chain seq x y z
N MET A 1 -24.93 -0.15 -36.34
CA MET A 1 -24.35 -1.47 -36.02
C MET A 1 -24.20 -1.59 -34.51
N ALA A 2 -24.96 -2.49 -33.88
CA ALA A 2 -24.86 -2.75 -32.45
C ALA A 2 -23.57 -3.52 -32.15
N LYS A 3 -22.84 -3.14 -31.09
CA LYS A 3 -21.60 -3.80 -30.68
C LYS A 3 -21.87 -5.26 -30.30
N PRO A 4 -21.06 -6.23 -30.74
CA PRO A 4 -21.31 -7.65 -30.49
C PRO A 4 -21.18 -8.01 -29.00
N LYS A 5 -22.13 -8.82 -28.49
CA LYS A 5 -22.22 -9.37 -27.12
C LYS A 5 -21.00 -10.19 -26.66
N SER A 6 -20.00 -10.43 -27.51
CA SER A 6 -18.74 -11.09 -27.12
C SER A 6 -17.69 -10.11 -26.57
N TRP A 7 -17.87 -8.80 -26.79
CA TRP A 7 -17.03 -7.75 -26.18
C TRP A 7 -17.44 -7.42 -24.74
N THR A 8 -18.55 -7.99 -24.26
CA THR A 8 -19.01 -7.98 -22.87
C THR A 8 -18.27 -8.98 -21.97
N ASN A 9 -17.06 -9.41 -22.35
CA ASN A 9 -16.16 -10.07 -21.41
C ASN A 9 -15.45 -9.00 -20.58
N ASN A 10 -16.16 -8.48 -19.57
CA ASN A 10 -15.68 -7.46 -18.64
C ASN A 10 -14.30 -7.84 -18.04
N GLY A 11 -14.01 -9.13 -17.90
CA GLY A 11 -12.73 -9.65 -17.42
C GLY A 11 -11.56 -9.36 -18.36
N LEU A 12 -11.64 -9.73 -19.65
CA LEU A 12 -10.56 -9.47 -20.62
C LEU A 12 -10.28 -7.97 -20.78
N TRP A 13 -11.34 -7.16 -20.83
CA TRP A 13 -11.20 -5.71 -20.92
C TRP A 13 -10.55 -5.11 -19.67
N SER A 14 -10.94 -5.58 -18.48
CA SER A 14 -10.33 -5.16 -17.21
C SER A 14 -8.84 -5.50 -17.17
N ARG A 15 -8.47 -6.73 -17.56
CA ARG A 15 -7.07 -7.18 -17.62
C ARG A 15 -6.23 -6.33 -18.57
N SER A 16 -6.76 -6.04 -19.76
CA SER A 16 -6.07 -5.21 -20.76
C SER A 16 -5.77 -3.81 -20.23
N ARG A 17 -6.73 -3.17 -19.55
CA ARG A 17 -6.52 -1.84 -18.97
C ARG A 17 -5.55 -1.84 -17.79
N ILE A 18 -5.58 -2.87 -16.95
CA ILE A 18 -4.58 -3.08 -15.89
C ILE A 18 -3.19 -3.22 -16.50
N LEU A 19 -3.05 -4.01 -17.58
CA LEU A 19 -1.78 -4.18 -18.29
C LEU A 19 -1.29 -2.84 -18.86
N ASN A 20 -2.15 -2.10 -19.55
CA ASN A 20 -1.79 -0.77 -20.08
C ASN A 20 -1.35 0.18 -18.95
N ALA A 21 -2.06 0.20 -17.82
CA ALA A 21 -1.66 1.00 -16.67
C ALA A 21 -0.27 0.63 -16.13
N LYS A 22 0.06 -0.66 -16.07
CA LYS A 22 1.40 -1.12 -15.68
C LYS A 22 2.47 -0.65 -16.67
N CYS A 23 2.22 -0.76 -17.98
CA CYS A 23 3.14 -0.27 -19.00
C CYS A 23 3.36 1.24 -18.88
N GLN A 24 2.28 2.03 -18.80
CA GLN A 24 2.37 3.48 -18.61
C GLN A 24 3.11 3.85 -17.32
N LEU A 25 2.92 3.08 -16.24
CA LEU A 25 3.66 3.27 -15.00
C LEU A 25 5.17 3.05 -15.17
N GLN A 26 5.57 1.98 -15.87
CA GLN A 26 6.99 1.70 -16.16
C GLN A 26 7.63 2.80 -17.02
N LEU A 27 6.84 3.43 -17.90
CA LEU A 27 7.28 4.56 -18.72
C LEU A 27 7.27 5.91 -17.96
N GLY A 28 6.89 5.94 -16.67
CA GLY A 28 6.76 7.18 -15.89
C GLY A 28 5.53 8.03 -16.22
N ASN A 29 4.62 7.54 -17.07
CA ASN A 29 3.43 8.24 -17.52
C ASN A 29 2.26 8.11 -16.51
N TYR A 30 2.44 8.68 -15.32
CA TYR A 30 1.50 8.50 -14.20
C TYR A 30 0.06 8.94 -14.50
N LYS A 31 -0.12 10.02 -15.26
CA LYS A 31 -1.46 10.53 -15.64
C LYS A 31 -2.21 9.53 -16.53
N GLU A 32 -1.53 8.97 -17.53
CA GLU A 32 -2.12 7.97 -18.44
C GLU A 32 -2.32 6.62 -17.75
N ALA A 33 -1.43 6.25 -16.83
CA ALA A 33 -1.62 5.08 -15.98
C ALA A 33 -2.91 5.21 -15.15
N LEU A 34 -3.14 6.35 -14.48
CA LEU A 34 -4.39 6.58 -13.73
C LEU A 34 -5.63 6.63 -14.63
N LYS A 35 -5.54 7.21 -15.82
CA LYS A 35 -6.65 7.26 -16.80
C LYS A 35 -7.01 5.85 -17.29
N SER A 36 -6.02 4.98 -17.41
CA SER A 36 -6.22 3.56 -17.72
C SER A 36 -6.94 2.83 -16.57
N LEU A 37 -6.70 3.25 -15.31
CA LEU A 37 -7.33 2.75 -14.09
C LEU A 37 -8.71 3.37 -13.77
N LYS A 38 -9.65 3.36 -14.71
CA LYS A 38 -11.07 3.66 -14.42
C LYS A 38 -11.81 2.36 -14.12
N GLN A 39 -12.12 2.18 -12.84
CA GLN A 39 -12.87 1.04 -12.32
C GLN A 39 -14.29 1.02 -12.92
N THR A 40 -14.71 -0.12 -13.44
CA THR A 40 -16.12 -0.42 -13.66
C THR A 40 -16.68 -1.06 -12.39
N PRO A 41 -17.85 -0.64 -11.89
CA PRO A 41 -18.43 -1.15 -10.64
C PRO A 41 -18.59 -2.67 -10.60
N GLU A 42 -18.81 -3.32 -11.74
CA GLU A 42 -19.01 -4.77 -11.85
C GLU A 42 -17.73 -5.58 -12.16
N SER A 43 -16.53 -5.02 -12.00
CA SER A 43 -15.30 -5.76 -12.30
C SER A 43 -14.98 -6.78 -11.22
N GLU A 44 -14.89 -8.06 -11.61
CA GLU A 44 -14.42 -9.18 -10.78
C GLU A 44 -12.95 -9.01 -10.31
N MET A 45 -12.22 -8.02 -10.83
CA MET A 45 -10.80 -7.76 -10.51
C MET A 45 -10.62 -6.46 -9.71
N SER A 46 -11.62 -6.07 -8.92
CA SER A 46 -11.65 -4.82 -8.16
C SER A 46 -10.44 -4.64 -7.25
N ASP A 47 -9.98 -5.72 -6.60
CA ASP A 47 -8.77 -5.78 -5.79
C ASP A 47 -7.51 -5.42 -6.60
N ALA A 48 -7.29 -6.06 -7.74
CA ALA A 48 -6.15 -5.83 -8.61
C ALA A 48 -6.14 -4.39 -9.16
N TRP A 49 -7.32 -3.85 -9.50
CA TRP A 49 -7.48 -2.45 -9.88
C TRP A 49 -7.07 -1.49 -8.77
N ILE A 50 -7.56 -1.72 -7.55
CA ILE A 50 -7.22 -0.88 -6.39
C ILE A 50 -5.71 -0.99 -6.13
N PHE A 51 -5.14 -2.19 -6.20
CA PHE A 51 -3.71 -2.40 -5.97
C PHE A 51 -2.84 -1.65 -7.00
N GLN A 52 -3.14 -1.76 -8.30
CA GLN A 52 -2.38 -0.99 -9.30
C GLN A 52 -2.56 0.52 -9.13
N LYS A 53 -3.76 0.97 -8.74
CA LYS A 53 -3.99 2.39 -8.43
C LYS A 53 -3.15 2.87 -7.25
N ILE A 54 -2.98 2.06 -6.21
CA ILE A 54 -2.09 2.37 -5.09
C ILE A 54 -0.68 2.60 -5.61
N ARG A 55 -0.13 1.68 -6.42
CA ARG A 55 1.24 1.78 -6.96
C ARG A 55 1.45 3.08 -7.74
N VAL A 56 0.54 3.41 -8.66
CA VAL A 56 0.63 4.64 -9.45
C VAL A 56 0.54 5.89 -8.56
N LEU A 57 -0.36 5.89 -7.56
CA LEU A 57 -0.52 7.04 -6.65
C LEU A 57 0.70 7.23 -5.74
N LEU A 58 1.35 6.14 -5.32
CA LEU A 58 2.56 6.21 -4.53
C LEU A 58 3.72 6.79 -5.35
N GLN A 59 4.05 6.19 -6.49
CA GLN A 59 5.17 6.62 -7.35
C GLN A 59 4.99 8.03 -7.94
N SER A 60 3.76 8.54 -7.98
CA SER A 60 3.48 9.92 -8.41
C SER A 60 3.40 10.92 -7.25
N GLY A 61 3.79 10.54 -6.03
CA GLY A 61 3.82 11.42 -4.85
C GLY A 61 2.45 11.73 -4.23
N HIS A 62 1.37 11.08 -4.68
CA HIS A 62 0.01 11.29 -4.19
C HIS A 62 -0.30 10.47 -2.92
N HIS A 63 0.59 10.52 -1.93
CA HIS A 63 0.59 9.64 -0.74
C HIS A 63 -0.75 9.60 0.01
N ARG A 64 -1.44 10.74 0.18
CA ARG A 64 -2.75 10.78 0.86
C ARG A 64 -3.82 10.00 0.08
N LYS A 65 -3.86 10.13 -1.25
CA LYS A 65 -4.81 9.39 -2.10
C LYS A 65 -4.46 7.89 -2.14
N ALA A 66 -3.16 7.57 -2.10
CA ALA A 66 -2.70 6.19 -1.99
C ALA A 66 -3.21 5.56 -0.69
N ILE A 67 -3.07 6.22 0.46
CA ILE A 67 -3.58 5.71 1.76
C ILE A 67 -5.09 5.45 1.73
N VAL A 68 -5.88 6.33 1.12
CA VAL A 68 -7.32 6.09 0.96
C VAL A 68 -7.57 4.81 0.13
N SER A 69 -6.79 4.59 -0.92
CA SER A 69 -6.90 3.39 -1.76
C SER A 69 -6.42 2.13 -1.03
N ILE A 70 -5.36 2.23 -0.22
CA ILE A 70 -4.89 1.15 0.66
C ILE A 70 -6.00 0.73 1.63
N ARG A 71 -6.68 1.69 2.28
CA ARG A 71 -7.81 1.39 3.17
C ARG A 71 -8.96 0.69 2.47
N LYS A 72 -9.18 0.97 1.17
CA LYS A 72 -10.16 0.25 0.35
C LYS A 72 -9.70 -1.18 0.09
N LEU A 73 -8.44 -1.38 -0.30
CA LEU A 73 -7.88 -2.72 -0.53
C LEU A 73 -7.95 -3.59 0.71
N LEU A 74 -7.62 -3.05 1.90
CA LEU A 74 -7.64 -3.80 3.16
C LEU A 74 -9.04 -4.28 3.61
N LYS A 75 -10.11 -3.83 2.94
CA LYS A 75 -11.48 -4.33 3.16
C LYS A 75 -11.84 -5.49 2.23
N HIS A 76 -11.01 -5.78 1.24
CA HIS A 76 -11.23 -6.85 0.26
C HIS A 76 -10.78 -8.21 0.83
N PRO A 77 -11.51 -9.32 0.57
CA PRO A 77 -11.09 -10.64 1.05
C PRO A 77 -9.70 -11.07 0.54
N GLU A 78 -9.40 -10.73 -0.71
CA GLU A 78 -8.18 -11.05 -1.45
C GLU A 78 -6.98 -10.17 -1.04
N MET A 79 -7.17 -9.23 -0.10
CA MET A 79 -6.11 -8.30 0.33
C MET A 79 -4.82 -8.99 0.78
N ILE A 80 -4.93 -10.21 1.30
CA ILE A 80 -3.79 -11.00 1.79
C ILE A 80 -2.74 -11.24 0.69
N PHE A 81 -3.17 -11.43 -0.56
CA PHE A 81 -2.28 -11.66 -1.70
C PHE A 81 -1.41 -10.44 -2.03
N TYR A 82 -1.82 -9.25 -1.59
CA TYR A 82 -1.16 -7.99 -1.89
C TYR A 82 -0.31 -7.46 -0.73
N LEU A 83 -0.44 -8.00 0.48
CA LEU A 83 0.18 -7.41 1.67
C LEU A 83 1.70 -7.29 1.54
N SER A 84 2.39 -8.34 1.09
CA SER A 84 3.86 -8.30 0.95
C SER A 84 4.29 -7.19 0.00
N SER A 85 3.77 -7.20 -1.23
CA SER A 85 4.09 -6.16 -2.21
C SER A 85 3.64 -4.78 -1.76
N LEU A 86 2.54 -4.67 -1.02
CA LEU A 86 2.08 -3.40 -0.49
C LEU A 86 3.09 -2.82 0.52
N ARG A 87 3.70 -3.65 1.38
CA ARG A 87 4.77 -3.20 2.28
C ARG A 87 5.96 -2.69 1.50
N ASP A 88 6.39 -3.41 0.48
CA ASP A 88 7.53 -3.01 -0.36
C ASP A 88 7.28 -1.64 -1.02
N ASN A 89 6.10 -1.46 -1.63
CA ASN A 89 5.73 -0.20 -2.27
C ASN A 89 5.60 0.95 -1.26
N ILE A 90 5.20 0.68 -0.01
CA ILE A 90 5.17 1.70 1.03
C ILE A 90 6.61 2.04 1.47
N ASN A 91 7.44 1.03 1.71
CA ASN A 91 8.81 1.20 2.17
C ASN A 91 9.68 1.98 1.16
N SER A 92 9.41 1.84 -0.15
CA SER A 92 10.13 2.60 -1.17
C SER A 92 9.73 4.08 -1.24
N GLU A 93 8.52 4.44 -0.80
CA GLU A 93 7.93 5.77 -1.05
C GLU A 93 7.72 6.59 0.22
N PHE A 94 7.76 5.96 1.40
CA PHE A 94 7.66 6.64 2.70
C PHE A 94 8.98 6.54 3.45
N THR A 95 9.89 7.47 3.20
CA THR A 95 11.25 7.44 3.77
C THR A 95 11.56 8.64 4.66
N THR A 96 10.77 9.71 4.55
CA THR A 96 10.99 11.00 5.24
C THR A 96 10.07 11.20 6.44
N ASP A 97 10.38 12.20 7.27
CA ASP A 97 9.54 12.59 8.41
C ASP A 97 8.16 13.13 7.97
N LYS A 98 8.10 13.78 6.80
CA LYS A 98 6.84 14.24 6.20
C LYS A 98 5.95 13.05 5.87
N GLU A 99 6.51 12.04 5.22
CA GLU A 99 5.84 10.78 4.90
C GLU A 99 5.44 10.00 6.15
N ALA A 100 6.33 9.90 7.14
CA ALA A 100 6.04 9.24 8.42
C ALA A 100 4.80 9.85 9.10
N ARG A 101 4.66 11.19 9.10
CA ARG A 101 3.45 11.86 9.62
C ARG A 101 2.18 11.51 8.82
N ILE A 102 2.30 11.33 7.51
CA ILE A 102 1.17 11.01 6.63
C ILE A 102 0.70 9.58 6.84
N ILE A 103 1.62 8.61 6.86
CA ILE A 103 1.26 7.19 6.97
C ILE A 103 0.92 6.74 8.39
N PHE A 104 1.37 7.48 9.41
CA PHE A 104 1.14 7.14 10.81
C PHE A 104 -0.29 6.72 11.11
N HIS A 105 -1.30 7.46 10.62
CA HIS A 105 -2.71 7.13 10.91
C HIS A 105 -3.13 5.78 10.33
N LEU A 106 -2.63 5.40 9.15
CA LEU A 106 -2.90 4.08 8.57
C LEU A 106 -2.31 2.97 9.46
N LEU A 107 -1.04 3.12 9.85
CA LEU A 107 -0.34 2.15 10.70
C LEU A 107 -0.97 2.08 12.09
N HIS A 108 -1.36 3.22 12.66
CA HIS A 108 -2.04 3.29 13.94
C HIS A 108 -3.40 2.61 13.91
N ASP A 109 -4.23 2.85 12.88
CA ASP A 109 -5.56 2.25 12.79
C ASP A 109 -5.49 0.73 12.60
N THR A 110 -4.45 0.25 11.91
CA THR A 110 -4.24 -1.17 11.63
C THR A 110 -3.41 -1.89 12.69
N ARG A 111 -2.95 -1.20 13.75
CA ARG A 111 -2.04 -1.74 14.78
C ARG A 111 -2.53 -3.02 15.47
N LYS A 112 -3.85 -3.17 15.68
CA LYS A 112 -4.42 -4.39 16.27
C LYS A 112 -4.23 -5.61 15.36
N LYS A 113 -4.14 -5.38 14.05
CA LYS A 113 -3.76 -6.37 13.03
C LYS A 113 -2.29 -6.20 12.68
N HIS A 114 -1.41 -6.16 13.68
CA HIS A 114 0.01 -5.83 13.52
C HIS A 114 0.72 -6.66 12.43
N LYS A 115 0.32 -7.92 12.22
CA LYS A 115 0.80 -8.79 11.13
C LYS A 115 0.59 -8.23 9.72
N TRP A 116 -0.20 -7.17 9.54
CA TRP A 116 -0.40 -6.51 8.25
C TRP A 116 0.77 -5.59 7.89
N PHE A 117 1.32 -4.86 8.85
CA PHE A 117 2.34 -3.83 8.58
C PHE A 117 3.44 -3.75 9.64
N LEU A 118 3.13 -3.96 10.93
CA LEU A 118 4.06 -3.69 12.03
C LEU A 118 4.99 -4.86 12.35
N THR A 119 4.93 -5.96 11.60
CA THR A 119 5.94 -7.03 11.62
C THR A 119 7.07 -6.77 10.63
N ASP A 120 6.92 -5.78 9.74
CA ASP A 120 7.99 -5.29 8.87
C ASP A 120 8.76 -4.20 9.62
N TYR A 121 10.09 -4.31 9.66
CA TYR A 121 10.91 -3.45 10.51
C TYR A 121 10.86 -2.00 10.06
N LYS A 122 10.90 -1.74 8.74
CA LYS A 122 10.90 -0.37 8.19
C LYS A 122 9.57 0.31 8.46
N LEU A 123 8.46 -0.39 8.28
CA LEU A 123 7.12 0.12 8.59
C LEU A 123 6.92 0.32 10.10
N HIS A 124 7.44 -0.57 10.93
CA HIS A 124 7.43 -0.38 12.38
C HIS A 124 8.24 0.86 12.79
N ALA A 125 9.43 1.06 12.23
CA ALA A 125 10.23 2.26 12.47
C ALA A 125 9.51 3.55 12.03
N LEU A 126 8.83 3.53 10.87
CA LEU A 126 7.97 4.64 10.42
C LEU A 126 6.81 4.90 11.39
N TYR A 127 6.21 3.85 11.94
CA TYR A 127 5.14 3.98 12.94
C TYR A 127 5.65 4.64 14.23
N LEU A 128 6.78 4.19 14.78
CA LEU A 128 7.38 4.78 15.97
C LEU A 128 7.78 6.25 15.74
N ARG A 129 8.41 6.52 14.59
CA ARG A 129 8.79 7.87 14.19
C ARG A 129 7.57 8.78 14.05
N GLY A 130 6.52 8.30 13.38
CA GLY A 130 5.26 9.03 13.22
C GLY A 130 4.58 9.35 14.55
N ALA A 131 4.64 8.43 15.52
CA ALA A 131 4.13 8.65 16.88
C ALA A 131 4.91 9.77 17.59
N LYS A 132 6.25 9.71 17.54
CA LYS A 132 7.13 10.75 18.11
C LYS A 132 6.84 12.11 17.50
N LEU A 133 6.76 12.20 16.17
CA LEU A 133 6.49 13.44 15.44
C LEU A 133 5.10 14.04 15.71
N LYS A 134 4.16 13.24 16.22
CA LYS A 134 2.80 13.66 16.59
C LYS A 134 2.59 13.78 18.10
N GLY A 135 3.60 13.51 18.93
CA GLY A 135 3.48 13.54 20.39
C GLY A 135 2.56 12.46 20.96
N ILE A 136 2.36 11.35 20.25
CA ILE A 136 1.46 10.27 20.68
C ILE A 136 2.25 9.22 21.46
N LYS A 137 1.86 8.98 22.71
CA LYS A 137 2.41 7.89 23.53
C LYS A 137 1.82 6.56 23.10
N LEU A 138 2.67 5.64 22.64
CA LEU A 138 2.26 4.29 22.24
C LEU A 138 2.31 3.32 23.42
N ASP A 139 1.35 2.38 23.47
CA ASP A 139 1.41 1.26 24.42
C ASP A 139 2.72 0.49 24.24
N HIS A 140 3.28 0.01 25.36
CA HIS A 140 4.55 -0.71 25.38
C HIS A 140 4.58 -1.88 24.38
N LYS A 141 3.50 -2.66 24.31
CA LYS A 141 3.39 -3.81 23.38
C LYS A 141 3.62 -3.46 21.92
N TYR A 142 3.22 -2.27 21.46
CA TYR A 142 3.44 -1.86 20.06
C TYR A 142 4.83 -1.28 19.84
N ARG A 143 5.47 -0.76 20.89
CA ARG A 143 6.85 -0.26 20.84
C ARG A 143 7.85 -1.39 20.64
N VAL A 144 7.60 -2.54 21.26
CA VAL A 144 8.49 -3.71 21.22
C VAL A 144 8.22 -4.67 20.05
N LEU A 145 7.25 -4.38 19.17
CA LEU A 145 6.96 -5.26 18.03
C LEU A 145 8.16 -5.46 17.10
N GLY A 146 8.94 -4.40 16.84
CA GLY A 146 10.18 -4.51 16.04
C GLY A 146 11.21 -5.47 16.66
N TRP A 147 11.16 -5.69 17.98
CA TRP A 147 12.05 -6.62 18.68
C TRP A 147 11.63 -8.08 18.47
N GLN A 148 10.37 -8.31 18.12
CA GLN A 148 9.80 -9.65 17.94
C GLN A 148 9.95 -10.18 16.52
N PHE A 149 10.28 -9.31 15.54
CA PHE A 149 10.32 -9.66 14.13
C PHE A 149 11.52 -8.99 13.41
N PRO A 150 12.77 -9.34 13.75
CA PRO A 150 13.91 -8.86 12.98
C PRO A 150 13.92 -9.50 11.58
N GLU A 151 14.23 -8.70 10.55
CA GLU A 151 14.37 -9.18 9.16
C GLU A 151 15.74 -9.83 8.93
N ASP A 152 16.76 -9.33 9.63
CA ASP A 152 18.15 -9.77 9.57
C ASP A 152 18.86 -9.47 10.90
N GLU A 153 20.09 -9.96 11.05
CA GLU A 153 20.90 -9.72 12.25
C GLU A 153 21.10 -8.22 12.53
N LYS A 154 21.25 -7.41 11.47
CA LYS A 154 21.45 -5.97 11.58
C LYS A 154 20.23 -5.28 12.20
N THR A 155 19.03 -5.63 11.77
CA THR A 155 17.76 -5.12 12.29
C THR A 155 17.45 -5.68 13.67
N ALA A 156 17.86 -6.91 13.99
CA ALA A 156 17.86 -7.41 15.36
C ALA A 156 18.72 -6.53 16.27
N ILE A 157 19.99 -6.31 15.91
CA ILE A 157 20.92 -5.48 16.68
C ILE A 157 20.40 -4.05 16.84
N LEU A 158 19.86 -3.44 15.77
CA LEU A 158 19.27 -2.09 15.83
C LEU A 158 18.03 -2.03 16.71
N SER A 159 17.23 -3.09 16.73
CA SER A 159 16.08 -3.19 17.63
C SER A 159 16.50 -3.27 19.10
N HIS A 160 17.70 -3.81 19.39
CA HIS A 160 18.25 -3.96 20.75
C HIS A 160 19.11 -2.78 21.23
N LYS A 161 19.52 -1.85 20.35
CA LYS A 161 20.30 -0.66 20.75
C LYS A 161 19.35 0.46 21.21
N ASN A 162 19.25 0.61 22.54
CA ASN A 162 18.62 1.75 23.23
C ASN A 162 19.33 3.07 22.91
#